data_AF-A0A7S4PBV2-F1
#
_entry.id   AF-A0A7S4PBV2-F1
#
_cell.length_a   1.000
_cell.length_b   1.000
_cell.length_c   1.000
_cell.angle_alpha   90.00
_cell.angle_beta   90.00
_cell.angle_gamma   90.00
#
_symmetry.space_group_name_H-M   'P 1'
#
loop_
_entity.id
_entity.type
_entity.pdbx_description
1 polymer ?
#
loop_
_entity_poly.entity_id
_entity_poly.type
_entity_poly.pdbx_seq_one_letter_code
_entity_poly.pdbx_strand_id
1 'polypeptide(L)'
;SGSPAVDKALFRVGVDVNTVNEDGATAVHYKLKRVLTHQGPYAYLGDGQLTTFLKNGGNPNILDKEGNPLLYYAVQKESNLLATILVKYGAKLDLVKPSPLIIAVKYGKGQEVVPFLLEQNCDIHVVDQQGKTALEI
;
A
#
# COMPACT_ATOMS: atom_id res chain seq x y z
N SER A 1 -11.84 -13.85 -5.16
CA SER A 1 -12.53 -14.05 -3.88
C SER A 1 -11.82 -15.19 -3.16
N GLY A 2 -10.70 -14.92 -2.50
CA GLY A 2 -10.05 -15.90 -1.63
C GLY A 2 -10.60 -15.72 -0.22
N SER A 3 -11.06 -16.79 0.42
CA SER A 3 -11.43 -16.71 1.83
C SER A 3 -10.15 -16.63 2.69
N PRO A 4 -10.14 -15.91 3.82
CA PRO A 4 -8.98 -15.86 4.71
C PRO A 4 -8.49 -17.25 5.15
N ALA A 5 -9.40 -18.23 5.21
CA ALA A 5 -9.08 -19.62 5.51
C ALA A 5 -8.29 -20.31 4.38
N VAL A 6 -8.66 -20.06 3.11
CA VAL A 6 -7.94 -20.59 1.94
C VAL A 6 -6.57 -19.94 1.82
N ASP A 7 -6.46 -18.63 2.04
CA ASP A 7 -5.17 -17.93 2.03
C ASP A 7 -4.23 -18.48 3.11
N LYS A 8 -4.74 -18.66 4.34
CA LYS A 8 -3.99 -19.24 5.45
C LYS A 8 -3.58 -20.69 5.20
N ALA A 9 -4.41 -21.46 4.47
CA ALA A 9 -4.07 -22.80 4.06
C ALA A 9 -2.92 -22.79 3.03
N LEU A 10 -3.00 -21.94 2.00
CA LEU A 10 -1.95 -21.81 0.97
C LEU A 10 -0.60 -21.38 1.55
N PHE A 11 -0.59 -20.44 2.51
CA PHE A 11 0.65 -20.04 3.21
C PHE A 11 1.31 -21.21 3.97
N ARG A 12 0.53 -22.17 4.47
CA ARG A 12 1.06 -23.36 5.15
C ARG A 12 1.66 -24.39 4.19
N VAL A 13 1.32 -24.35 2.89
CA VAL A 13 1.84 -25.28 1.88
C VAL A 13 3.18 -24.80 1.28
N GLY A 14 3.80 -23.75 1.83
CA GLY A 14 5.10 -23.26 1.37
C GLY A 14 5.05 -22.46 0.07
N VAL A 15 3.87 -21.92 -0.29
CA VAL A 15 3.76 -20.95 -1.38
C VAL A 15 4.52 -19.69 -0.99
N ASP A 16 5.47 -19.25 -1.83
CA ASP A 16 6.15 -17.97 -1.62
C ASP A 16 5.10 -16.85 -1.68
N VAL A 17 4.90 -16.22 -0.53
CA VAL A 17 3.95 -15.12 -0.33
C VAL A 17 4.25 -13.92 -1.24
N ASN A 18 5.51 -13.79 -1.69
CA ASN A 18 5.97 -12.71 -2.55
C ASN A 18 5.84 -13.02 -4.04
N THR A 19 5.35 -14.20 -4.42
CA THR A 19 5.18 -14.57 -5.82
C THR A 19 4.35 -13.52 -6.54
N VAL A 20 4.89 -13.02 -7.64
CA VAL A 20 4.20 -12.09 -8.54
C VAL A 20 3.63 -12.84 -9.73
N ASN A 21 2.50 -12.38 -10.26
CA ASN A 21 1.97 -12.93 -11.50
C ASN A 21 2.75 -12.37 -12.72
N GLU A 22 2.30 -12.68 -13.94
CA GLU A 22 2.89 -12.16 -15.19
C GLU A 22 2.87 -10.62 -15.28
N ASP A 23 2.01 -9.95 -14.50
CA ASP A 23 1.96 -8.49 -14.35
C ASP A 23 2.92 -7.96 -13.26
N GLY A 24 3.79 -8.76 -12.64
CA GLY A 24 4.64 -8.29 -11.56
C GLY A 24 3.90 -7.95 -10.25
N ALA A 25 2.60 -8.22 -10.17
CA ALA A 25 1.79 -7.93 -8.99
C ALA A 25 1.68 -9.16 -8.07
N THR A 26 1.86 -8.98 -6.76
CA THR A 26 1.54 -10.05 -5.80
C THR A 26 0.04 -10.25 -5.69
N ALA A 27 -0.38 -11.41 -5.16
CA ALA A 27 -1.78 -11.68 -4.85
C ALA A 27 -2.42 -10.59 -3.97
N VAL A 28 -1.63 -9.90 -3.12
CA VAL A 28 -2.10 -8.81 -2.26
C VAL A 28 -2.25 -7.49 -2.99
N HIS A 29 -1.43 -7.19 -4.01
CA HIS A 29 -1.65 -6.02 -4.88
C HIS A 29 -3.03 -6.09 -5.53
N TYR A 30 -3.40 -7.23 -6.13
CA TYR A 30 -4.71 -7.40 -6.74
C TYR A 30 -5.86 -7.33 -5.72
N LYS A 31 -5.66 -7.87 -4.50
CA LYS A 31 -6.68 -7.77 -3.44
C LYS A 31 -6.87 -6.33 -2.98
N LEU A 32 -5.78 -5.58 -2.76
CA LEU A 32 -5.85 -4.15 -2.47
C LEU A 32 -6.53 -3.44 -3.63
N LYS A 33 -5.97 -3.49 -4.84
CA LYS A 33 -6.52 -2.83 -6.05
C LYS A 33 -8.01 -3.11 -6.26
N ARG A 34 -8.48 -4.34 -6.11
CA ARG A 34 -9.91 -4.67 -6.23
C ARG A 34 -10.79 -4.05 -5.15
N VAL A 35 -10.29 -3.95 -3.91
CA VAL A 35 -10.95 -3.18 -2.84
C VAL A 35 -10.97 -1.69 -3.19
N LEU A 36 -9.99 -1.19 -3.95
CA LEU A 36 -9.95 0.21 -4.37
C LEU A 36 -10.92 0.53 -5.51
N THR A 37 -11.01 -0.37 -6.50
CA THR A 37 -11.74 -0.17 -7.75
C THR A 37 -13.22 -0.57 -7.68
N HIS A 38 -13.69 -1.19 -6.60
CA HIS A 38 -15.11 -1.52 -6.42
C HIS A 38 -15.68 -0.81 -5.19
N GLN A 39 -16.51 0.22 -5.43
CA GLN A 39 -17.40 0.80 -4.43
C GLN A 39 -18.64 -0.09 -4.21
N GLY A 40 -18.41 -1.36 -3.84
CA GLY A 40 -19.47 -2.27 -3.41
C GLY A 40 -19.39 -2.51 -1.90
N PRO A 41 -20.45 -3.06 -1.26
CA PRO A 41 -20.52 -3.29 0.20
C PRO A 41 -19.42 -4.24 0.77
N TYR A 42 -18.53 -4.73 -0.09
CA TYR A 42 -17.36 -5.55 0.23
C TYR A 42 -16.05 -4.73 0.27
N ALA A 43 -16.12 -3.41 0.45
CA ALA A 43 -15.01 -2.44 0.46
C ALA A 43 -14.00 -2.60 1.62
N TYR A 44 -13.96 -3.75 2.30
CA TYR A 44 -13.04 -4.02 3.39
C TYR A 44 -12.02 -5.05 2.95
N LEU A 45 -10.81 -4.58 2.62
CA LEU A 45 -9.66 -5.34 3.06
C LEU A 45 -9.64 -5.15 4.57
N GLY A 46 -10.18 -6.12 5.31
CA GLY A 46 -9.93 -6.18 6.74
C GLY A 46 -8.42 -6.21 6.91
N ASP A 47 -7.88 -5.25 7.67
CA ASP A 47 -6.58 -5.30 8.34
C ASP A 47 -6.03 -6.73 8.56
N GLY A 48 -6.88 -7.70 8.90
CA GLY A 48 -6.56 -9.12 9.03
C GLY A 48 -5.90 -9.79 7.81
N GLN A 49 -6.32 -9.52 6.57
CA GLN A 49 -5.70 -10.16 5.40
C GLN A 49 -4.32 -9.56 5.09
N LEU A 50 -4.20 -8.24 5.13
CA LEU A 50 -2.92 -7.55 4.97
C LEU A 50 -1.95 -7.97 6.08
N THR A 51 -2.43 -7.98 7.32
CA THR A 51 -1.64 -8.42 8.48
C THR A 51 -1.21 -9.88 8.33
N THR A 52 -2.08 -10.76 7.81
CA THR A 52 -1.72 -12.17 7.59
C THR A 52 -0.62 -12.29 6.54
N PHE A 53 -0.71 -11.57 5.42
CA PHE A 53 0.34 -11.55 4.40
C PHE A 53 1.68 -11.10 4.99
N LEU A 54 1.69 -9.96 5.67
CA LEU A 54 2.91 -9.38 6.24
C LEU A 54 3.53 -10.26 7.33
N LYS A 55 2.70 -10.87 8.20
CA LYS A 55 3.15 -11.82 9.23
C LYS A 55 3.79 -13.09 8.64
N ASN A 56 3.44 -13.47 7.42
CA ASN A 56 4.02 -14.62 6.74
C ASN A 56 5.22 -14.25 5.86
N GLY A 57 5.85 -13.08 6.06
CA GLY A 57 7.04 -12.65 5.31
C GLY A 57 6.74 -11.92 4.00
N GLY A 58 5.50 -11.45 3.83
CA GLY A 58 5.11 -10.63 2.70
C GLY A 58 5.87 -9.30 2.69
N ASN A 59 6.50 -8.98 1.56
CA ASN A 59 7.25 -7.74 1.38
C ASN A 59 6.30 -6.60 0.95
N PRO A 60 6.14 -5.54 1.77
CA PRO A 60 5.25 -4.42 1.43
C PRO A 60 5.80 -3.50 0.34
N ASN A 61 7.07 -3.68 -0.05
CA ASN A 61 7.78 -2.85 -1.01
C ASN A 61 7.82 -3.44 -2.41
N ILE A 62 7.13 -4.56 -2.67
CA ILE A 62 6.97 -5.04 -4.04
C ILE A 62 6.12 -3.99 -4.78
N LEU A 63 6.49 -3.71 -6.03
CA LEU A 63 5.76 -2.81 -6.91
C LEU A 63 4.87 -3.65 -7.82
N ASP A 64 3.65 -3.19 -8.09
CA ASP A 64 2.84 -3.76 -9.18
C ASP A 64 3.32 -3.28 -10.56
N LYS A 65 2.64 -3.71 -11.64
CA LYS A 65 2.93 -3.27 -13.01
C LYS A 65 2.85 -1.77 -13.24
N GLU A 66 2.07 -1.05 -12.42
CA GLU A 66 1.97 0.40 -12.51
C GLU A 66 3.08 1.09 -11.70
N GLY A 67 4.00 0.33 -11.11
CA GLY A 67 5.10 0.83 -10.31
C GLY A 67 4.64 1.26 -8.92
N ASN A 68 3.48 0.81 -8.43
CA ASN A 68 2.94 1.25 -7.14
C ASN A 68 3.21 0.22 -6.03
N PRO A 69 3.75 0.63 -4.87
CA PRO A 69 3.84 -0.23 -3.69
C PRO A 69 2.52 -0.29 -2.94
N LEU A 70 2.39 -1.22 -1.97
CA LEU A 70 1.17 -1.33 -1.16
C LEU A 70 0.82 -0.01 -0.43
N LEU A 71 1.83 0.78 -0.04
CA LEU A 71 1.62 2.06 0.68
C LEU A 71 0.89 3.11 -0.18
N TYR A 72 1.10 3.09 -1.50
CA TYR A 72 0.37 3.96 -2.44
C TYR A 72 -1.14 3.82 -2.26
N TYR A 73 -1.60 2.58 -2.11
CA TYR A 73 -3.01 2.26 -1.99
C TYR A 73 -3.63 2.65 -0.65
N ALA A 74 -2.84 2.61 0.43
CA ALA A 74 -3.28 3.13 1.72
C ALA A 74 -3.48 4.67 1.67
N VAL A 75 -2.56 5.39 1.01
CA VAL A 75 -2.67 6.83 0.78
C VAL A 75 -3.88 7.18 -0.10
N GLN A 76 -4.09 6.46 -1.20
CA GLN A 76 -5.24 6.68 -2.08
C GLN A 76 -6.59 6.53 -1.35
N LYS A 77 -6.64 5.71 -0.29
CA LYS A 77 -7.83 5.48 0.53
C LYS A 77 -7.94 6.34 1.78
N GLU A 78 -6.95 7.18 2.07
CA GLU A 78 -6.86 7.89 3.36
C GLU A 78 -6.93 6.92 4.55
N SER A 79 -6.38 5.71 4.38
CA SER A 79 -6.48 4.69 5.41
C SER A 79 -5.24 4.70 6.31
N ASN A 80 -5.32 5.46 7.40
CA ASN A 80 -4.27 5.49 8.43
C ASN A 80 -4.00 4.11 9.01
N LEU A 81 -5.02 3.27 9.17
CA LEU A 81 -4.86 1.90 9.65
C LEU A 81 -3.97 1.07 8.70
N LEU A 82 -4.25 1.10 7.38
CA LEU A 82 -3.44 0.36 6.42
C LEU A 82 -2.02 0.93 6.32
N ALA A 83 -1.88 2.26 6.32
CA ALA A 83 -0.57 2.92 6.31
C ALA A 83 0.25 2.54 7.55
N THR A 84 -0.37 2.56 8.73
CA THR A 84 0.26 2.14 10.00
C THR A 84 0.73 0.70 9.94
N ILE A 85 -0.12 -0.21 9.46
CA ILE A 85 0.24 -1.63 9.31
C ILE A 85 1.42 -1.77 8.35
N LEU A 86 1.36 -1.15 7.16
CA LEU A 86 2.41 -1.27 6.16
C LEU A 86 3.75 -0.73 6.67
N VAL A 87 3.77 0.45 7.28
CA VAL A 87 4.98 1.06 7.85
C VAL A 87 5.54 0.19 8.98
N LYS A 88 4.69 -0.35 9.85
CA LYS A 88 5.10 -1.28 10.92
C LYS A 88 5.83 -2.51 10.40
N TYR A 89 5.49 -2.99 9.20
CA TYR A 89 6.15 -4.13 8.55
C TYR A 89 7.21 -3.70 7.52
N GLY A 90 7.72 -2.46 7.60
CA GLY A 90 8.88 -2.01 6.84
C GLY A 90 8.56 -1.47 5.44
N ALA A 91 7.34 -0.96 5.21
CA ALA A 91 7.05 -0.22 4.00
C ALA A 91 7.88 1.07 3.93
N LYS A 92 8.55 1.27 2.80
CA LYS A 92 9.37 2.45 2.51
C LYS A 92 8.45 3.60 2.07
N LEU A 93 8.57 4.73 2.76
CA LEU A 93 7.76 5.92 2.52
C LEU A 93 8.08 6.61 1.20
N ASP A 94 9.30 6.45 0.69
CA ASP A 94 9.82 7.18 -0.48
C ASP A 94 10.28 6.23 -1.60
N LEU A 95 9.68 5.03 -1.66
CA LEU A 95 10.11 3.99 -2.59
C LEU A 95 9.93 4.37 -4.07
N VAL A 96 8.94 5.19 -4.38
CA VAL A 96 8.53 5.51 -5.75
C VAL A 96 8.39 7.01 -5.93
N LYS A 97 8.46 7.45 -7.20
CA LYS A 97 8.20 8.84 -7.58
C LYS A 97 6.99 8.89 -8.52
N PRO A 98 6.01 9.78 -8.28
CA PRO A 98 5.89 10.68 -7.13
C PRO A 98 5.76 9.92 -5.81
N SER A 99 6.33 10.45 -4.72
CA SER A 99 6.30 9.78 -3.41
C SER A 99 4.87 9.72 -2.86
N PRO A 100 4.57 8.76 -1.98
CA PRO A 100 3.36 8.74 -1.16
C PRO A 100 2.95 10.11 -0.57
N LEU A 101 3.91 10.93 -0.13
CA LEU A 101 3.64 12.30 0.34
C LEU A 101 3.14 13.23 -0.79
N ILE A 102 3.84 13.25 -1.94
CA ILE A 102 3.41 14.04 -3.12
C ILE A 102 2.02 13.61 -3.59
N ILE A 103 1.76 12.30 -3.61
CA ILE A 103 0.46 11.74 -4.01
C ILE A 103 -0.63 12.20 -3.03
N ALA A 104 -0.37 12.12 -1.72
CA ALA A 104 -1.33 12.51 -0.70
C ALA A 104 -1.77 13.97 -0.87
N VAL A 105 -0.81 14.88 -1.07
CA VAL A 105 -1.08 16.30 -1.29
C VAL A 105 -1.82 16.52 -2.61
N LYS A 106 -1.31 15.98 -3.72
CA LYS A 106 -1.85 16.21 -5.06
C LYS A 106 -3.31 15.76 -5.21
N TYR A 107 -3.71 14.70 -4.53
CA TYR A 107 -5.08 14.19 -4.58
C TYR A 107 -5.98 14.72 -3.44
N GLY A 108 -5.51 15.69 -2.65
CA GLY A 108 -6.26 16.26 -1.53
C GLY A 108 -6.51 15.25 -0.40
N LYS A 109 -5.71 14.19 -0.33
CA LYS A 109 -5.80 13.08 0.63
C LYS A 109 -5.09 13.42 1.94
N GLY A 110 -5.27 14.64 2.44
CA GLY A 110 -4.35 15.28 3.37
C GLY A 110 -4.73 15.30 4.84
N GLN A 111 -5.99 15.04 5.21
CA GLN A 111 -6.43 15.26 6.60
C GLN A 111 -5.82 14.28 7.59
N GLU A 112 -5.70 13.00 7.21
CA GLU A 112 -5.26 11.95 8.12
C GLU A 112 -3.92 11.35 7.74
N VAL A 113 -3.68 11.12 6.43
CA VAL A 113 -2.48 10.39 5.99
C VAL A 113 -1.24 11.26 5.91
N VAL A 114 -1.37 12.57 5.64
CA VAL A 114 -0.21 13.49 5.61
C VAL A 114 0.38 13.65 7.01
N PRO A 115 -0.39 13.97 8.07
CA PRO A 115 0.14 13.98 9.43
C PRO A 115 0.84 12.67 9.79
N PHE A 116 0.22 11.53 9.46
CA PHE A 116 0.83 10.22 9.69
C PHE A 116 2.18 10.06 8.96
N LEU A 117 2.25 10.36 7.66
CA LEU A 117 3.50 10.24 6.90
C LEU A 117 4.61 11.13 7.46
N LEU A 118 4.27 12.35 7.88
CA LEU A 118 5.19 13.27 8.52
C LEU A 118 5.70 12.74 9.88
N GLU A 119 4.82 12.16 10.69
CA GLU A 119 5.20 11.49 11.95
C GLU A 119 6.14 10.29 11.73
N GLN A 120 6.05 9.64 10.57
CA GLN A 120 6.94 8.54 10.20
C GLN A 120 8.28 9.00 9.60
N ASN A 121 8.62 10.29 9.69
CA ASN A 121 9.86 10.89 9.16
C ASN A 121 10.05 10.62 7.65
N CYS A 122 9.00 10.73 6.84
CA CYS A 122 9.16 10.71 5.39
C CYS A 122 10.02 11.89 4.91
N ASP A 123 10.67 11.73 3.75
CA ASP A 123 11.38 12.83 3.13
C ASP A 123 10.38 13.90 2.66
N ILE A 124 10.42 15.07 3.30
CA ILE A 124 9.57 16.21 2.96
C ILE A 124 10.09 17.01 1.75
N HIS A 125 11.33 16.76 1.32
CA HIS A 125 11.97 17.44 0.19
C HIS A 125 11.75 16.70 -1.13
N VAL A 126 10.94 15.64 -1.12
CA VAL A 126 10.44 14.98 -2.32
C VAL A 126 9.72 15.97 -3.22
N VAL A 127 9.93 15.81 -4.53
CA VAL A 127 9.33 16.64 -5.57
C VAL A 127 8.50 15.79 -6.53
N ASP A 128 7.47 16.41 -7.10
CA ASP A 128 6.68 15.82 -8.18
C ASP A 128 7.44 15.84 -9.53
N GLN A 129 6.75 15.42 -10.60
CA GLN A 129 7.33 15.39 -11.95
C GLN A 129 7.67 16.80 -12.51
N GLN A 130 7.15 17.86 -11.90
CA GLN A 130 7.40 19.25 -12.28
C GLN A 130 8.51 19.87 -11.41
N GLY A 131 9.09 19.11 -10.48
CA GLY A 131 10.11 19.59 -9.55
C GLY A 131 9.53 20.36 -8.35
N LYS A 132 8.21 20.30 -8.11
CA LYS A 132 7.55 20.98 -6.99
C LYS A 132 7.52 20.09 -5.75
N THR A 133 7.87 20.66 -4.61
CA THR A 133 7.74 20.03 -3.29
C THR A 133 6.28 19.89 -2.87
N ALA A 134 6.02 19.13 -1.81
CA ALA A 134 4.68 18.99 -1.22
C ALA A 134 4.04 20.33 -0.78
N LEU A 135 4.85 21.37 -0.50
CA LEU A 135 4.35 22.70 -0.13
C LEU A 135 3.99 23.58 -1.34
N GLU A 136 4.49 23.23 -2.53
CA GLU A 136 4.38 24.03 -3.75
C GLU A 136 3.31 23.51 -4.74
N ILE A 137 2.69 22.37 -4.42
CA ILE A 137 1.61 21.72 -5.17
C ILE A 137 0.26 22.19 -4.64
#